data_AF-A0A438HZY7-F1
#
_entry.id   AF-A0A438HZY7-F1
#
_cell.length_a   1.000
_cell.length_b   1.000
_cell.length_c   1.000
_cell.angle_alpha   90.00
_cell.angle_beta   90.00
_cell.angle_gamma   90.00
#
_symmetry.space_group_name_H-M   'P 1'
#
loop_
_entity.id
_entity.type
_entity.pdbx_description
1 polymer ?
#
loop_
_entity_poly.entity_id
_entity_poly.type
_entity_poly.pdbx_seq_one_letter_code
_entity_poly.pdbx_strand_id
1 'polypeptide(L)'
;MIFLDGENDQKISYHPIIPNDFFEDMESPWKGRVKRIHVEEAFAEVERAAEALSLAISEDFLPIISRIKATTAPLGGPKGEVVYAREHEAVWFKGKRFAPVAWAGTPGEEQIKQLRPAIDSKGRKVGLEWFTTVKVEDALTRYHEAGDKAKARVLELLRGLSAELQTKINILIFASMLLVIAKALFAHVRLNIRSLKSSI
;
A
#
# COMPACT_ATOMS: atom_id res chain seq x y z
N MET A 1 15.94 8.78 3.68
CA MET A 1 14.47 8.97 3.73
C MET A 1 14.23 10.10 4.70
N ILE A 2 13.66 11.22 4.25
CA ILE A 2 13.37 12.36 5.14
C ILE A 2 12.05 12.03 5.80
N PHE A 3 12.10 11.55 7.04
CA PHE A 3 10.92 11.39 7.88
C PHE A 3 10.72 12.70 8.63
N LEU A 4 9.60 13.37 8.41
CA LEU A 4 9.15 14.45 9.28
C LEU A 4 8.51 13.76 10.49
N ASP A 5 9.21 13.79 11.60
CA ASP A 5 8.76 13.20 12.86
C ASP A 5 7.42 13.84 13.27
N GLY A 6 6.37 13.01 13.41
CA GLY A 6 5.06 13.44 13.93
C GLY A 6 3.86 13.53 12.96
N GLU A 7 4.00 13.28 11.65
CA GLU A 7 2.82 13.26 10.74
C GLU A 7 2.17 11.85 10.71
N ASN A 8 0.94 11.73 11.24
CA ASN A 8 0.12 10.51 11.21
C ASN A 8 -0.24 10.06 9.76
N ASP A 9 -0.02 10.95 8.79
CA ASP A 9 -0.22 10.74 7.35
C ASP A 9 0.57 9.56 6.78
N GLN A 10 1.54 9.03 7.52
CA GLN A 10 2.40 7.92 7.11
C GLN A 10 2.00 6.58 7.70
N LYS A 11 0.96 6.51 8.54
CA LYS A 11 0.61 5.27 9.22
C LYS A 11 -0.04 4.28 8.26
N ILE A 12 0.64 3.17 8.02
CA ILE A 12 0.11 2.03 7.28
C ILE A 12 -1.07 1.43 8.07
N SER A 13 -2.10 0.98 7.35
CA SER A 13 -3.25 0.31 7.96
C SER A 13 -2.81 -0.92 8.76
N TYR A 14 -3.51 -1.22 9.84
CA TYR A 14 -3.18 -2.35 10.72
C TYR A 14 -4.45 -2.99 11.27
N HIS A 15 -4.48 -4.32 11.28
CA HIS A 15 -5.52 -5.07 11.95
C HIS A 15 -4.93 -6.35 12.56
N PRO A 16 -5.22 -6.69 13.84
CA PRO A 16 -4.56 -7.80 14.54
C PRO A 16 -4.65 -9.19 13.89
N ILE A 17 -5.65 -9.39 13.02
CA ILE A 17 -5.94 -10.68 12.39
C ILE A 17 -5.37 -10.76 10.97
N ILE A 18 -5.07 -9.62 10.35
CA ILE A 18 -4.50 -9.56 9.01
C ILE A 18 -2.98 -9.50 9.17
N PRO A 19 -2.20 -10.35 8.47
CA PRO A 19 -0.74 -10.24 8.51
C PRO A 19 -0.28 -8.84 8.10
N ASN A 20 0.57 -8.20 8.90
CA ASN A 20 1.01 -6.81 8.68
C ASN A 20 1.60 -6.58 7.29
N ASP A 21 2.34 -7.58 6.78
CA ASP A 21 2.97 -7.57 5.46
C ASP A 21 1.96 -7.28 4.33
N PHE A 22 0.68 -7.61 4.52
CA PHE A 22 -0.37 -7.28 3.55
C PHE A 22 -0.49 -5.76 3.36
N PHE A 23 -0.81 -5.03 4.42
CA PHE A 23 -0.99 -3.57 4.31
C PHE A 23 0.32 -2.87 3.96
N GLU A 24 1.46 -3.38 4.41
CA GLU A 24 2.77 -2.85 4.03
C GLU A 24 3.02 -2.97 2.52
N ASP A 25 2.79 -4.14 1.92
CA ASP A 25 2.95 -4.35 0.47
C ASP A 25 1.98 -3.45 -0.33
N MET A 26 0.75 -3.26 0.16
CA MET A 26 -0.30 -2.51 -0.55
C MET A 26 -0.13 -0.99 -0.44
N GLU A 27 0.31 -0.47 0.71
CA GLU A 27 0.27 0.95 1.00
C GLU A 27 1.64 1.63 0.92
N SER A 28 2.74 0.94 1.24
CA SER A 28 4.09 1.54 1.22
C SER A 28 4.55 2.14 -0.14
N PRO A 29 4.06 1.70 -1.32
CA PRO A 29 4.45 2.30 -2.59
C PRO A 29 4.04 3.78 -2.72
N TRP A 30 2.94 4.19 -2.09
CA TRP A 30 2.33 5.51 -2.31
C TRP A 30 2.03 6.29 -1.02
N LYS A 31 1.77 5.61 0.10
CA LYS A 31 1.44 6.27 1.37
C LYS A 31 2.65 7.04 1.91
N GLY A 32 2.43 8.23 2.46
CA GLY A 32 3.49 9.12 2.93
C GLY A 32 4.35 9.80 1.86
N ARG A 33 4.06 9.61 0.55
CA ARG A 33 4.81 10.30 -0.54
C ARG A 33 4.38 11.75 -0.76
N VAL A 34 3.13 12.06 -0.41
CA VAL A 34 2.52 13.39 -0.49
C VAL A 34 1.81 13.63 0.84
N LYS A 35 1.84 14.87 1.35
CA LYS A 35 1.11 15.23 2.58
C LYS A 35 -0.38 14.97 2.41
N ARG A 36 -1.02 14.39 3.44
CA ARG A 36 -2.41 13.92 3.38
C ARG A 36 -3.38 15.03 2.97
N ILE A 37 -3.12 16.27 3.39
CA ILE A 37 -3.91 17.45 3.03
C ILE A 37 -4.14 17.63 1.52
N HIS A 38 -3.29 17.07 0.65
CA HIS A 38 -3.44 17.17 -0.81
C HIS A 38 -4.20 15.98 -1.43
N VAL A 39 -4.45 14.92 -0.65
CA VAL A 39 -4.95 13.61 -1.09
C VAL A 39 -5.96 13.00 -0.10
N GLU A 40 -6.57 13.83 0.76
CA GLU A 40 -7.41 13.41 1.88
C GLU A 40 -8.52 12.45 1.45
N GLU A 41 -9.25 12.77 0.38
CA GLU A 41 -10.37 11.95 -0.10
C GLU A 41 -9.92 10.53 -0.47
N ALA A 42 -8.80 10.42 -1.19
CA ALA A 42 -8.26 9.13 -1.61
C ALA A 42 -7.72 8.32 -0.42
N PHE A 43 -7.08 8.98 0.55
CA PHE A 43 -6.63 8.33 1.79
C PHE A 43 -7.82 7.82 2.61
N ALA A 44 -8.83 8.65 2.81
CA ALA A 44 -10.03 8.28 3.56
C ALA A 44 -10.82 7.15 2.88
N GLU A 45 -10.80 7.07 1.55
CA GLU A 45 -11.40 5.95 0.81
C GLU A 45 -10.67 4.63 1.04
N VAL A 46 -9.33 4.64 1.01
CA VAL A 46 -8.51 3.48 1.36
C VAL A 46 -8.73 3.05 2.81
N GLU A 47 -8.76 3.99 3.75
CA GLU A 47 -8.99 3.70 5.18
C GLU A 47 -10.36 3.03 5.40
N ARG A 48 -11.43 3.58 4.81
CA ARG A 48 -12.77 2.96 4.87
C ARG A 48 -12.79 1.56 4.23
N ALA A 49 -12.10 1.37 3.11
CA ALA A 49 -12.04 0.08 2.45
C ALA A 49 -11.23 -0.94 3.27
N ALA A 50 -10.14 -0.51 3.92
CA ALA A 50 -9.33 -1.34 4.82
C ALA A 50 -10.12 -1.76 6.06
N GLU A 51 -10.91 -0.85 6.64
CA GLU A 51 -11.82 -1.15 7.74
C GLU A 51 -12.89 -2.15 7.31
N ALA A 52 -13.51 -1.96 6.14
CA ALA A 52 -14.51 -2.88 5.61
C ALA A 52 -13.94 -4.28 5.34
N LEU A 53 -12.72 -4.36 4.78
CA LEU A 53 -12.00 -5.62 4.59
C LEU A 53 -11.69 -6.30 5.93
N SER A 54 -11.20 -5.54 6.90
CA SER A 54 -10.90 -6.03 8.25
C SER A 54 -12.13 -6.57 8.96
N LEU A 55 -13.27 -5.88 8.80
CA LEU A 55 -14.56 -6.31 9.33
C LEU A 55 -15.03 -7.60 8.65
N ALA A 56 -15.00 -7.67 7.32
CA ALA A 56 -15.38 -8.86 6.57
C ALA A 56 -14.56 -10.10 6.97
N ILE A 57 -13.24 -9.94 7.07
CA ILE A 57 -12.33 -11.01 7.53
C ILE A 57 -12.66 -11.43 8.97
N SER A 58 -12.94 -10.47 9.84
CA SER A 58 -13.26 -10.75 11.24
C SER A 58 -14.56 -11.54 11.36
N GLU A 59 -15.61 -11.10 10.67
CA GLU A 59 -16.94 -11.73 10.75
C GLU A 59 -16.96 -13.12 10.11
N ASP A 60 -16.21 -13.32 9.03
CA ASP A 60 -16.28 -14.56 8.27
C ASP A 60 -15.23 -15.59 8.75
N PHE A 61 -14.03 -15.18 9.16
CA PHE A 61 -12.94 -16.11 9.51
C PHE A 61 -12.74 -16.32 11.01
N LEU A 62 -12.99 -15.32 11.87
CA LEU A 62 -12.79 -15.50 13.33
C LEU A 62 -13.68 -16.55 13.96
N PRO A 63 -14.98 -16.67 13.61
CA PRO A 63 -15.82 -17.72 14.17
C PRO A 63 -15.25 -19.11 13.88
N ILE A 64 -14.71 -19.30 12.66
CA ILE A 64 -14.07 -20.55 12.23
C ILE A 64 -12.80 -20.82 13.05
N ILE A 65 -11.92 -19.82 13.17
CA ILE A 65 -10.66 -19.93 13.93
C ILE A 65 -10.93 -20.22 15.41
N SER A 66 -11.91 -19.53 16.00
CA SER A 66 -12.30 -19.70 17.40
C SER A 66 -12.82 -21.12 17.64
N ARG A 67 -13.66 -21.63 16.73
CA ARG A 67 -14.16 -23.01 16.77
C ARG A 67 -13.02 -24.03 16.67
N ILE A 68 -12.06 -23.81 15.76
CA ILE A 68 -10.87 -24.68 15.60
C ILE A 68 -10.05 -24.69 16.89
N LYS A 69 -9.79 -23.53 17.48
CA LYS A 69 -9.03 -23.39 18.74
C LYS A 69 -9.74 -24.06 19.92
N ALA A 70 -11.06 -24.01 19.97
CA ALA A 70 -11.86 -24.69 21.00
C ALA A 70 -11.89 -26.22 20.84
N THR A 71 -11.59 -26.72 19.63
CA THR A 71 -11.52 -28.16 19.35
C THR A 71 -10.10 -28.65 19.66
N THR A 72 -9.82 -28.96 20.94
CA THR A 72 -8.52 -29.50 21.37
C THR A 72 -8.16 -30.72 20.54
N ALA A 73 -7.03 -30.69 19.84
CA ALA A 73 -6.61 -31.83 19.04
C ALA A 73 -5.11 -32.15 19.22
N PRO A 74 -4.76 -33.44 19.38
CA PRO A 74 -3.38 -33.90 19.31
C PRO A 74 -2.78 -33.66 17.91
N LEU A 75 -1.48 -33.96 17.75
CA LEU A 75 -0.73 -33.86 16.48
C LEU A 75 -1.58 -34.31 15.27
N GLY A 76 -1.87 -33.37 14.37
CA GLY A 76 -2.71 -33.63 13.18
C GLY A 76 -4.17 -33.19 13.31
N GLY A 77 -4.53 -32.36 14.29
CA GLY A 77 -5.86 -31.78 14.43
C GLY A 77 -6.33 -30.83 13.33
N PRO A 78 -7.56 -30.28 13.48
CA PRO A 78 -8.05 -29.15 12.69
C PRO A 78 -7.07 -27.97 12.75
N LYS A 79 -6.82 -27.34 11.60
CA LYS A 79 -5.97 -26.15 11.50
C LYS A 79 -6.68 -25.09 10.67
N GLY A 80 -6.51 -23.84 11.06
CA GLY A 80 -7.09 -22.69 10.38
C GLY A 80 -6.42 -21.39 10.83
N GLU A 81 -6.01 -20.58 9.88
CA GLU A 81 -5.39 -19.28 10.11
C GLU A 81 -5.72 -18.33 8.95
N VAL A 82 -5.63 -17.02 9.22
CA VAL A 82 -5.69 -16.00 8.18
C VAL A 82 -4.28 -15.80 7.64
N VAL A 83 -4.12 -15.95 6.33
CA VAL A 83 -2.81 -15.92 5.66
C VAL A 83 -2.86 -14.93 4.50
N TYR A 84 -1.79 -14.14 4.39
CA TYR A 84 -1.55 -13.29 3.24
C TYR A 84 -0.94 -14.10 2.10
N ALA A 85 -1.69 -14.30 1.02
CA ALA A 85 -1.26 -14.91 -0.22
C ALA A 85 -0.66 -13.84 -1.13
N ARG A 86 0.63 -13.54 -0.93
CA ARG A 86 1.36 -12.45 -1.61
C ARG A 86 1.22 -12.45 -3.13
N GLU A 87 1.34 -13.63 -3.77
CA GLU A 87 1.23 -13.77 -5.24
C GLU A 87 -0.14 -13.36 -5.80
N HIS A 88 -1.15 -13.33 -4.94
CA HIS A 88 -2.52 -12.96 -5.29
C HIS A 88 -2.96 -11.64 -4.65
N GLU A 89 -2.06 -10.98 -3.91
CA GLU A 89 -2.35 -9.74 -3.19
C GLU A 89 -3.61 -9.87 -2.32
N ALA A 90 -3.80 -11.05 -1.72
CA ALA A 90 -5.06 -11.43 -1.08
C ALA A 90 -4.87 -12.00 0.32
N VAL A 91 -5.85 -11.76 1.19
CA VAL A 91 -5.88 -12.30 2.55
C VAL A 91 -6.97 -13.36 2.62
N TRP A 92 -6.57 -14.61 2.84
CA TRP A 92 -7.44 -15.77 2.77
C TRP A 92 -7.40 -16.60 4.05
N PHE A 93 -8.44 -17.39 4.25
CA PHE A 93 -8.44 -18.43 5.26
C PHE A 93 -7.70 -19.65 4.72
N LYS A 94 -6.64 -20.07 5.41
CA LYS A 94 -5.92 -21.31 5.12
C LYS A 94 -6.24 -22.35 6.17
N GLY A 95 -6.79 -23.50 5.78
CA GLY A 95 -7.21 -24.51 6.75
C GLY A 95 -7.26 -25.96 6.24
N LYS A 96 -7.18 -26.91 7.18
CA LYS A 96 -7.39 -28.35 6.95
C LYS A 96 -8.26 -28.95 8.05
N ARG A 97 -9.09 -29.95 7.70
CA ARG A 97 -9.84 -30.78 8.65
C ARG A 97 -10.68 -29.99 9.67
N PHE A 98 -11.16 -28.80 9.28
CA PHE A 98 -11.94 -27.91 10.15
C PHE A 98 -13.45 -28.09 10.02
N ALA A 99 -13.92 -28.79 8.97
CA ALA A 99 -15.32 -29.09 8.79
C ALA A 99 -15.81 -30.06 9.89
N PRO A 100 -16.99 -29.80 10.50
CA PRO A 100 -17.56 -30.69 11.50
C PRO A 100 -18.00 -32.04 10.90
N VAL A 101 -17.97 -33.10 11.72
CA VAL A 101 -18.51 -34.42 11.34
C VAL A 101 -20.05 -34.40 11.29
N ALA A 102 -20.68 -33.64 12.19
CA ALA A 102 -22.12 -33.42 12.23
C ALA A 102 -22.41 -31.93 12.41
N TRP A 103 -23.29 -31.38 11.59
CA TRP A 103 -23.66 -29.96 11.61
C TRP A 103 -24.70 -29.70 12.72
N ALA A 104 -24.37 -28.80 13.64
CA ALA A 104 -25.22 -28.42 14.77
C ALA A 104 -25.70 -26.97 14.70
N GLY A 105 -25.29 -26.20 13.68
CA GLY A 105 -25.74 -24.82 13.45
C GLY A 105 -25.09 -23.82 14.43
N THR A 106 -23.91 -24.14 14.95
CA THR A 106 -23.19 -23.28 15.88
C THR A 106 -22.53 -22.09 15.16
N PRO A 107 -22.29 -20.96 15.85
CA PRO A 107 -21.43 -19.91 15.32
C PRO A 107 -20.07 -20.50 14.91
N GLY A 108 -19.60 -20.20 13.70
CA GLY A 108 -18.45 -20.83 13.05
C GLY A 108 -18.83 -21.89 12.02
N GLU A 109 -19.87 -22.69 12.25
CA GLU A 109 -20.34 -23.66 11.25
C GLU A 109 -21.07 -22.97 10.10
N GLU A 110 -21.89 -21.96 10.40
CA GLU A 110 -22.52 -21.15 9.34
C GLU A 110 -21.48 -20.41 8.49
N GLN A 111 -20.40 -19.92 9.08
CA GLN A 111 -19.28 -19.33 8.35
C GLN A 111 -18.52 -20.38 7.50
N ILE A 112 -18.31 -21.60 8.01
CA ILE A 112 -17.70 -22.69 7.23
C ILE A 112 -18.53 -22.99 5.97
N LYS A 113 -19.86 -22.97 6.05
CA LYS A 113 -20.74 -23.19 4.88
C LYS A 113 -20.61 -22.10 3.81
N GLN A 114 -20.19 -20.90 4.19
CA GLN A 114 -20.01 -19.77 3.27
C GLN A 114 -18.64 -19.79 2.57
N LEU A 115 -17.70 -20.60 3.05
CA LEU A 115 -16.37 -20.71 2.46
C LEU A 115 -16.44 -21.26 1.03
N ARG A 116 -15.65 -20.65 0.16
CA ARG A 116 -15.41 -21.05 -1.21
C ARG A 116 -13.92 -21.23 -1.44
N PRO A 117 -13.49 -22.13 -2.33
CA PRO A 117 -12.08 -22.24 -2.69
C PRO A 117 -11.57 -20.91 -3.24
N ALA A 118 -10.42 -20.45 -2.75
CA ALA A 118 -9.74 -19.29 -3.31
C ALA A 118 -9.30 -19.59 -4.75
N ILE A 119 -9.46 -18.61 -5.63
CA ILE A 119 -9.14 -18.71 -7.05
C ILE A 119 -8.02 -17.74 -7.43
N ASP A 120 -7.19 -18.17 -8.39
CA ASP A 120 -6.19 -17.31 -9.03
C ASP A 120 -6.85 -16.34 -10.02
N SER A 121 -6.06 -15.43 -10.58
CA SER A 121 -6.52 -14.47 -11.60
C SER A 121 -7.02 -15.12 -12.90
N LYS A 122 -6.83 -16.44 -13.08
CA LYS A 122 -7.33 -17.23 -14.22
C LYS A 122 -8.58 -18.04 -13.85
N GLY A 123 -9.14 -17.82 -12.66
CA GLY A 123 -10.32 -18.54 -12.15
C GLY A 123 -10.03 -19.98 -11.71
N ARG A 124 -8.76 -20.36 -11.54
CA ARG A 124 -8.36 -21.71 -11.11
C ARG A 124 -8.15 -21.74 -9.61
N LYS A 125 -8.54 -22.83 -8.95
CA LYS A 125 -8.35 -22.99 -7.51
C LYS A 125 -6.86 -22.97 -7.16
N VAL A 126 -6.47 -22.15 -6.18
CA VAL A 126 -5.08 -22.02 -5.72
C VAL A 126 -4.62 -23.25 -4.93
N GLY A 127 -5.56 -23.95 -4.30
CA GLY A 127 -5.32 -25.23 -3.65
C GLY A 127 -6.54 -25.70 -2.87
N LEU A 128 -6.44 -26.89 -2.26
CA LEU A 128 -7.53 -27.47 -1.45
C LEU A 128 -7.69 -26.84 -0.07
N GLU A 129 -6.73 -26.02 0.34
CA GLU A 129 -6.61 -25.50 1.71
C GLU A 129 -6.83 -24.00 1.79
N TRP A 130 -7.06 -23.35 0.65
CA TRP A 130 -7.22 -21.91 0.54
C TRP A 130 -8.69 -21.59 0.32
N PHE A 131 -9.23 -20.74 1.18
CA PHE A 131 -10.64 -20.40 1.20
C PHE A 131 -10.86 -18.90 1.37
N THR A 132 -11.98 -18.44 0.85
CA THR A 132 -12.48 -17.08 1.01
C THR A 132 -14.00 -17.10 1.05
N THR A 133 -14.64 -15.94 1.20
CA THR A 133 -16.09 -15.75 1.03
C THR A 133 -16.33 -14.65 0.00
N VAL A 134 -17.55 -14.58 -0.55
CA VAL A 134 -17.95 -13.48 -1.45
C VAL A 134 -17.75 -12.13 -0.79
N LYS A 135 -18.06 -12.04 0.50
CA LYS A 135 -17.95 -10.81 1.26
C LYS A 135 -16.50 -10.34 1.41
N VAL A 136 -15.58 -11.26 1.71
CA VAL A 136 -14.15 -10.96 1.79
C VAL A 136 -13.59 -10.63 0.40
N GLU A 137 -13.98 -11.37 -0.64
CA GLU A 137 -13.58 -11.07 -2.02
C GLU A 137 -14.05 -9.66 -2.45
N ASP A 138 -15.33 -9.34 -2.26
CA ASP A 138 -15.88 -8.03 -2.60
C ASP A 138 -15.20 -6.89 -1.81
N ALA A 139 -14.91 -7.11 -0.52
CA ALA A 139 -14.23 -6.11 0.30
C ALA A 139 -12.76 -5.92 -0.13
N LEU A 140 -12.09 -7.01 -0.50
CA LEU A 140 -10.72 -6.98 -1.00
C LEU A 140 -10.64 -6.26 -2.35
N THR A 141 -11.58 -6.53 -3.26
CA THR A 141 -11.67 -5.81 -4.54
C THR A 141 -11.84 -4.31 -4.33
N ARG A 142 -12.76 -3.89 -3.45
CA ARG A 142 -12.93 -2.45 -3.13
C ARG A 142 -11.69 -1.82 -2.52
N TYR A 143 -10.97 -2.56 -1.67
CA TYR A 143 -9.72 -2.09 -1.09
C TYR A 143 -8.63 -1.89 -2.16
N HIS A 144 -8.48 -2.84 -3.08
CA HIS A 144 -7.55 -2.71 -4.21
C HIS A 144 -7.91 -1.54 -5.12
N GLU A 145 -9.18 -1.38 -5.48
CA GLU A 145 -9.65 -0.26 -6.29
C GLU A 145 -9.35 1.10 -5.63
N ALA A 146 -9.61 1.22 -4.32
CA ALA A 146 -9.29 2.42 -3.56
C ALA A 146 -7.77 2.68 -3.52
N GLY A 147 -6.97 1.63 -3.31
CA GLY A 147 -5.51 1.71 -3.29
C GLY A 147 -4.92 2.16 -4.63
N ASP A 148 -5.41 1.60 -5.74
CA ASP A 148 -5.00 1.98 -7.09
C ASP A 148 -5.36 3.43 -7.41
N LYS A 149 -6.56 3.87 -7.01
CA LYS A 149 -6.99 5.27 -7.16
C LYS A 149 -6.12 6.22 -6.35
N ALA A 150 -5.79 5.87 -5.10
CA ALA A 150 -4.90 6.67 -4.25
C ALA A 150 -3.48 6.76 -4.83
N LYS A 151 -2.93 5.62 -5.27
CA LYS A 151 -1.62 5.56 -5.95
C LYS A 151 -1.58 6.41 -7.21
N ALA A 152 -2.62 6.34 -8.04
CA ALA A 152 -2.75 7.16 -9.24
C ALA A 152 -2.78 8.65 -8.90
N ARG A 153 -3.56 9.05 -7.89
CA ARG A 153 -3.67 10.45 -7.47
C ARG A 153 -2.36 11.00 -6.91
N VAL A 154 -1.66 10.23 -6.07
CA VAL A 154 -0.33 10.58 -5.57
C VAL A 154 0.65 10.78 -6.72
N LEU A 155 0.66 9.86 -7.69
CA LEU A 155 1.55 9.93 -8.85
C LEU A 155 1.26 11.15 -9.73
N GLU A 156 -0.01 11.49 -9.92
CA GLU A 156 -0.44 12.69 -10.65
C GLU A 156 0.12 13.97 -10.02
N LEU A 157 -0.03 14.12 -8.70
CA LEU A 157 0.47 15.29 -7.97
C LEU A 157 1.99 15.41 -8.04
N LEU A 158 2.71 14.29 -7.87
CA LEU A 158 4.17 14.29 -7.95
C LEU A 158 4.67 14.66 -9.36
N ARG A 159 3.99 14.20 -10.41
CA ARG A 159 4.30 14.58 -11.80
C ARG A 159 4.04 16.05 -12.06
N GLY A 160 2.90 16.58 -11.57
CA GLY A 160 2.58 18.00 -11.66
C GLY A 160 3.65 18.87 -10.99
N LEU A 161 4.02 18.53 -9.75
CA LEU A 161 5.06 19.23 -9.01
C LEU A 161 6.42 19.15 -9.72
N SER A 162 6.78 17.97 -10.26
CA SER A 162 8.02 17.79 -11.02
C SER A 162 8.07 18.69 -12.26
N ALA A 163 6.96 18.83 -12.99
CA ALA A 163 6.89 19.70 -14.17
C ALA A 163 7.05 21.19 -13.78
N GLU A 164 6.43 21.62 -12.68
CA GLU A 164 6.57 22.99 -12.18
C GLU A 164 8.02 23.28 -11.75
N LEU A 165 8.64 22.36 -11.01
CA LEU A 165 10.02 22.51 -10.54
C LEU A 165 11.02 22.50 -11.70
N GLN A 166 10.82 21.68 -12.72
CA GLN A 166 11.71 21.61 -13.88
C GLN A 166 11.84 22.98 -14.56
N THR A 167 10.75 23.72 -14.67
CA THR A 167 10.76 25.07 -15.24
C THR A 167 11.62 26.02 -14.40
N LYS A 168 11.49 25.99 -13.07
CA LYS A 168 12.27 26.83 -12.14
C LYS A 168 13.76 26.47 -12.16
N ILE A 169 14.08 25.18 -12.25
CA ILE A 169 15.47 24.69 -12.37
C ILE A 169 16.12 25.21 -13.66
N ASN A 170 15.40 25.16 -14.78
CA ASN A 170 15.93 25.66 -16.07
C ASN A 170 16.27 27.16 -16.00
N ILE A 171 15.41 27.96 -15.34
CA ILE A 171 15.68 29.39 -15.11
C ILE A 171 16.94 29.58 -14.26
N LEU A 172 17.09 28.81 -13.18
CA LEU A 172 18.24 28.90 -12.28
C LEU A 172 19.55 28.53 -12.99
N ILE A 173 19.55 27.47 -13.80
CA ILE A 173 20.70 27.04 -14.60
C ILE A 173 21.07 28.14 -15.59
N PHE A 174 20.08 28.70 -16.29
CA PHE A 174 20.30 29.78 -17.25
C PHE A 174 20.89 31.04 -16.60
N ALA A 175 20.31 31.49 -15.48
CA ALA A 175 20.83 32.64 -14.74
C ALA A 175 22.25 32.41 -14.23
N SER A 176 22.55 31.21 -13.73
CA SER A 176 23.89 30.84 -13.26
C SER A 176 24.90 30.82 -14.40
N MET A 177 24.53 30.30 -15.56
CA MET A 177 25.38 30.30 -16.76
C MET A 177 25.69 31.73 -17.24
N LEU A 178 24.67 32.60 -17.31
CA LEU A 178 24.87 34.02 -17.63
C LEU A 178 25.80 34.72 -16.65
N LEU A 179 25.65 34.45 -15.36
CA LEU A 179 26.52 35.03 -14.32
C LEU A 179 27.98 34.61 -14.49
N VAL A 180 28.24 33.34 -14.81
CA VAL A 180 29.60 32.83 -15.08
C VAL A 180 30.20 33.53 -16.30
N ILE A 181 29.45 33.65 -17.40
CA ILE A 181 29.89 34.34 -18.62
C ILE A 181 30.22 35.81 -18.32
N ALA A 182 29.32 36.51 -17.62
CA ALA A 182 29.54 37.91 -17.25
C ALA A 182 30.81 38.08 -16.40
N LYS A 183 31.04 37.22 -15.40
CA LYS A 183 32.25 37.24 -14.58
C LYS A 183 33.51 37.03 -15.42
N ALA A 184 33.51 36.09 -16.37
CA ALA A 184 34.63 35.84 -17.26
C ALA A 184 34.95 37.05 -18.15
N LEU A 185 33.91 37.67 -18.74
CA LEU A 185 34.07 38.89 -19.55
C LEU A 185 34.63 40.06 -18.73
N PHE A 186 34.08 40.32 -17.54
CA PHE A 186 34.59 41.39 -16.67
C PHE A 186 36.03 41.14 -16.21
N ALA A 187 36.40 39.90 -15.93
CA ALA A 187 37.78 39.55 -15.58
C ALA A 187 38.74 39.81 -16.76
N HIS A 188 38.36 39.42 -17.98
CA HIS A 188 39.16 39.65 -19.18
C HIS A 188 39.37 41.14 -19.46
N VAL A 189 38.31 41.94 -19.39
CA VAL A 189 38.39 43.41 -19.56
C VAL A 189 39.30 44.03 -18.50
N ARG A 190 39.18 43.62 -17.23
CA ARG A 190 40.06 44.10 -16.15
C ARG A 190 41.53 43.78 -16.39
N LEU A 191 41.84 42.59 -16.90
CA LEU A 191 43.21 42.19 -17.23
C LEU A 191 43.77 43.02 -18.39
N ASN A 192 43.00 43.21 -19.47
CA ASN A 192 43.42 44.02 -20.61
C ASN A 192 43.66 45.49 -20.23
N ILE A 193 42.79 46.09 -19.42
CA ILE A 193 42.97 47.47 -18.93
C ILE A 193 44.22 47.58 -18.05
N ARG A 194 44.50 46.60 -17.18
CA ARG A 194 45.73 46.58 -16.39
C ARG A 194 46.98 46.46 -17.25
N SER A 195 46.95 45.60 -18.26
CA SER A 195 48.05 45.44 -19.23
C SER A 195 48.34 46.74 -19.97
N LEU A 196 47.30 47.46 -20.43
CA LEU A 196 47.45 48.76 -21.10
C LEU A 196 48.07 49.82 -20.18
N LYS A 197 47.69 49.84 -18.89
CA LYS A 197 48.27 50.77 -17.91
C LYS A 197 49.72 50.46 -17.53
N SER A 198 50.19 49.22 -17.68
CA SER A 198 51.59 48.86 -17.42
C SER A 198 52.53 49.10 -18.60
N SER A 199 51.99 49.41 -19.79
CA SER A 199 52.75 49.64 -21.03
C SER A 199 52.90 51.12 -21.40
N ILE A 200 52.40 52.03 -20.56
CA ILE A 200 52.55 53.49 -20.63
C ILE A 200 53.39 53.94 -19.44
#